data_AF-A0A3S9PCU9-F1
#
_entry.id   AF-A0A3S9PCU9-F1
#
_cell.length_a   1.000
_cell.length_b   1.000
_cell.length_c   1.000
_cell.angle_alpha   90.00
_cell.angle_beta   90.00
_cell.angle_gamma   90.00
#
_symmetry.space_group_name_H-M   'P 1'
#
loop_
_entity.id
_entity.type
_entity.pdbx_description
1 polymer ?
#
loop_
_entity_poly.entity_id
_entity_poly.type
_entity_poly.pdbx_seq_one_letter_code
_entity_poly.pdbx_strand_id
1 'polypeptide(L)'
;MGLAYLRSDADRAAGTGTARVLAREAAGCVRDMAVGLRRGRGAGRVTVPYWMARRFAGAAGTPLDSEALLAFRFATPDRPASVVLRRGQSDLLILWQVFLRRFYELDAVYALDEPLTTLDTVVDLGGNTGLAAAYLTARYRPRRLLTVEPIAESLAVLRRNAELSGLDWIVEPLAVDGREGELEFAVSGFWDTCTAVPAVRELRGSRPHRLENVLARPSRTVPAVTVERLLDKHGIDRVDLLKIDVEGSEAGIFAEARPWMARVARIVMEIHDKYIDGIAVRSTLARAGFHRVPPRVPDPVGFNPVELYIRRA
;
A
#
# COMPACT_ATOMS: atom_id res chain seq x y z
N MET A 1 -3.38 -24.80 9.01
CA MET A 1 -2.72 -23.89 8.06
C MET A 1 -1.20 -24.10 8.00
N GLY A 2 -0.50 -24.26 9.14
CA GLY A 2 0.84 -24.87 9.23
C GLY A 2 1.95 -24.22 8.39
N LEU A 3 3.09 -24.91 8.28
CA LEU A 3 4.27 -24.46 7.52
C LEU A 3 4.02 -24.32 6.00
N ALA A 4 2.89 -24.83 5.50
CA ALA A 4 2.51 -24.73 4.11
C ALA A 4 2.28 -23.26 3.69
N TYR A 5 1.76 -22.40 4.58
CA TYR A 5 1.56 -20.98 4.28
C TYR A 5 2.87 -20.24 3.95
N LEU A 6 3.98 -20.63 4.59
CA LEU A 6 5.28 -19.96 4.38
C LEU A 6 5.85 -20.19 2.96
N ARG A 7 5.33 -21.16 2.22
CA ARG A 7 5.75 -21.45 0.84
C ARG A 7 4.95 -20.59 -0.13
N SER A 8 5.64 -19.67 -0.80
CA SER A 8 5.09 -18.91 -1.92
C SER A 8 4.70 -19.82 -3.09
N ASP A 9 3.90 -19.30 -4.03
CA ASP A 9 3.56 -20.03 -5.26
C ASP A 9 4.84 -20.40 -6.06
N ALA A 10 5.86 -19.53 -6.03
CA ALA A 10 7.18 -19.79 -6.62
C ALA A 10 7.95 -20.89 -5.87
N ASP A 11 7.92 -20.92 -4.53
CA ASP A 11 8.55 -21.99 -3.75
C ASP A 11 7.92 -23.36 -4.05
N ARG A 12 6.62 -23.38 -4.32
CA ARG A 12 5.89 -24.60 -4.69
C ARG A 12 6.26 -25.05 -6.10
N ALA A 13 6.30 -24.12 -7.06
CA ALA A 13 6.71 -24.40 -8.43
C ALA A 13 8.17 -24.90 -8.50
N ALA A 14 9.06 -24.36 -7.67
CA ALA A 14 10.47 -24.74 -7.60
C ALA A 14 10.75 -25.98 -6.73
N GLY A 15 9.74 -26.58 -6.10
CA GLY A 15 9.91 -27.73 -5.21
C GLY A 15 10.73 -27.42 -3.94
N THR A 16 10.77 -26.17 -3.49
CA THR A 16 11.60 -25.74 -2.35
C THR A 16 11.18 -26.46 -1.06
N GLY A 17 12.14 -27.14 -0.41
CA GLY A 17 11.91 -27.86 0.85
C GLY A 17 11.54 -26.95 2.02
N THR A 18 10.72 -27.48 2.96
CA THR A 18 10.19 -26.71 4.12
C THR A 18 11.30 -26.11 4.99
N ALA A 19 12.38 -26.86 5.22
CA ALA A 19 13.50 -26.41 6.04
C ALA A 19 14.19 -25.17 5.45
N ARG A 20 14.35 -25.11 4.11
CA ARG A 20 14.95 -23.97 3.42
C ARG A 20 14.06 -22.74 3.50
N VAL A 21 12.74 -22.92 3.33
CA VAL A 21 11.76 -21.84 3.51
C VAL A 21 11.79 -21.32 4.95
N LEU A 22 11.76 -22.22 5.94
CA LEU A 22 11.85 -21.85 7.35
C LEU A 22 13.12 -21.06 7.69
N ALA A 23 14.27 -21.50 7.20
CA ALA A 23 15.54 -20.79 7.40
C ALA A 23 15.51 -19.39 6.77
N ARG A 24 14.94 -19.25 5.55
CA ARG A 24 14.77 -17.96 4.88
C ARG A 24 13.87 -17.02 5.69
N GLU A 25 12.70 -17.48 6.10
CA GLU A 25 11.74 -16.67 6.86
C GLU A 25 12.29 -16.28 8.24
N ALA A 26 13.00 -17.20 8.92
CA ALA A 26 13.65 -16.92 10.20
C ALA A 26 14.75 -15.85 10.05
N ALA A 27 15.60 -15.95 9.02
CA ALA A 27 16.61 -14.93 8.74
C ALA A 27 15.99 -13.56 8.40
N GLY A 28 14.89 -13.55 7.63
CA GLY A 28 14.11 -12.35 7.36
C GLY A 28 13.55 -11.72 8.63
N CYS A 29 12.98 -12.53 9.52
CA CYS A 29 12.45 -12.11 10.80
C CYS A 29 13.51 -11.43 11.68
N VAL A 30 14.68 -12.05 11.85
CA VAL A 30 15.78 -11.47 12.63
C VAL A 30 16.23 -10.14 12.05
N ARG A 31 16.33 -10.03 10.72
CA ARG A 31 16.68 -8.78 10.03
C ARG A 31 15.65 -7.69 10.30
N ASP A 32 14.36 -8.01 10.18
CA ASP A 32 13.27 -7.06 10.41
C ASP A 32 13.20 -6.60 11.87
N MET A 33 13.45 -7.51 12.81
CA MET A 33 13.58 -7.16 14.24
C MET A 33 14.73 -6.17 14.48
N ALA A 34 15.90 -6.40 13.88
CA ALA A 34 17.05 -5.51 13.99
C ALA A 34 16.80 -4.13 13.35
N VAL A 35 16.08 -4.08 12.22
CA VAL A 35 15.63 -2.81 11.62
C VAL A 35 14.62 -2.12 12.53
N GLY A 36 13.66 -2.87 13.09
CA GLY A 36 12.67 -2.40 14.04
C GLY A 36 13.28 -1.77 15.29
N LEU A 37 14.33 -2.38 15.87
CA LEU A 37 15.09 -1.83 16.99
C LEU A 37 15.70 -0.45 16.68
N ARG A 38 16.15 -0.24 15.43
CA ARG A 38 16.80 0.99 14.99
C ARG A 38 15.79 2.08 14.64
N ARG A 39 14.75 1.74 13.88
CA ARG A 39 13.83 2.71 13.26
C ARG A 39 12.56 2.97 14.05
N GLY A 40 12.15 2.03 14.89
CA GLY A 40 10.85 2.05 15.54
C GLY A 40 10.91 2.16 17.06
N ARG A 41 9.88 2.78 17.62
CA ARG A 41 9.55 2.84 19.04
C ARG A 41 8.05 2.56 19.19
N GLY A 42 7.66 1.91 20.28
CA GLY A 42 6.26 1.82 20.71
C GLY A 42 6.18 2.22 22.18
N ALA A 43 5.39 1.50 22.98
CA ALA A 43 5.43 1.61 24.45
C ALA A 43 6.82 1.26 25.04
N GLY A 44 7.68 0.58 24.29
CA GLY A 44 9.07 0.31 24.67
C GLY A 44 9.99 0.04 23.47
N ARG A 45 11.29 -0.14 23.75
CA ARG A 45 12.33 -0.40 22.71
C ARG A 45 12.15 -1.74 21.99
N VAL A 46 11.50 -2.72 22.64
CA VAL A 46 11.27 -4.08 22.12
C VAL A 46 9.92 -4.24 21.40
N THR A 47 9.05 -3.22 21.43
CA THR A 47 7.68 -3.32 20.88
C THR A 47 7.69 -3.63 19.38
N VAL A 48 8.41 -2.85 18.57
CA VAL A 48 8.48 -3.08 17.12
C VAL A 48 9.12 -4.44 16.78
N PRO A 49 10.28 -4.82 17.36
CA PRO A 49 10.84 -6.16 17.16
C PRO A 49 9.87 -7.29 17.51
N TYR A 50 9.16 -7.18 18.63
CA TYR A 50 8.14 -8.16 19.02
C TYR A 50 7.07 -8.30 17.94
N TRP A 51 6.53 -7.18 17.44
CA TRP A 51 5.50 -7.21 16.40
C TRP A 51 6.01 -7.68 15.04
N MET A 52 7.28 -7.45 14.72
CA MET A 52 7.91 -8.05 13.54
C MET A 52 8.04 -9.57 13.69
N ALA A 53 8.42 -10.07 14.87
CA ALA A 53 8.41 -11.51 15.13
C ALA A 53 7.00 -12.10 15.05
N ARG A 54 6.00 -11.41 15.61
CA ARG A 54 4.58 -11.80 15.55
C ARG A 54 4.04 -11.79 14.12
N ARG A 55 4.51 -10.92 13.23
CA ARG A 55 4.17 -10.95 11.80
C ARG A 55 4.55 -12.28 11.18
N PHE A 56 5.74 -12.82 11.45
CA PHE A 56 6.13 -14.15 10.93
C PHE A 56 5.41 -15.30 11.66
N ALA A 57 5.29 -15.22 12.99
CA ALA A 57 4.69 -16.30 13.79
C ALA A 57 3.16 -16.42 13.64
N GLY A 58 2.45 -15.30 13.51
CA GLY A 58 1.01 -15.26 13.27
C GLY A 58 0.64 -15.82 11.89
N ALA A 59 1.47 -15.55 10.90
CA ALA A 59 1.42 -16.17 9.57
C ALA A 59 1.58 -17.72 9.61
N ALA A 60 2.41 -18.25 10.53
CA ALA A 60 2.70 -19.68 10.61
C ALA A 60 1.72 -20.49 11.50
N GLY A 61 0.93 -19.82 12.35
CA GLY A 61 0.05 -20.44 13.35
C GLY A 61 -1.40 -19.97 13.23
N THR A 62 -1.84 -19.15 14.18
CA THR A 62 -3.16 -18.49 14.15
C THR A 62 -2.96 -17.03 13.73
N PRO A 63 -3.57 -16.60 12.60
CA PRO A 63 -3.48 -15.24 12.13
C PRO A 63 -3.98 -14.25 13.18
N LEU A 64 -3.34 -13.09 13.25
CA LEU A 64 -3.84 -11.98 14.06
C LEU A 64 -4.99 -11.31 13.31
N ASP A 65 -6.17 -11.30 13.92
CA ASP A 65 -7.36 -10.61 13.43
C ASP A 65 -8.08 -9.96 14.63
N SER A 66 -7.58 -8.80 15.05
CA SER A 66 -8.13 -8.05 16.17
C SER A 66 -8.14 -6.56 15.85
N GLU A 67 -9.29 -5.92 16.09
CA GLU A 67 -9.48 -4.48 15.94
C GLU A 67 -8.77 -3.66 17.04
N ALA A 68 -8.14 -4.32 18.02
CA ALA A 68 -7.41 -3.63 19.08
C ALA A 68 -6.24 -2.83 18.48
N LEU A 69 -6.14 -1.55 18.84
CA LEU A 69 -5.14 -0.65 18.28
C LEU A 69 -3.79 -0.76 18.98
N LEU A 70 -2.74 -0.72 18.19
CA LEU A 70 -1.34 -0.66 18.60
C LEU A 70 -0.76 0.68 18.14
N ALA A 71 -0.16 1.42 19.07
CA ALA A 71 0.50 2.68 18.76
C ALA A 71 2.00 2.52 18.55
N PHE A 72 2.52 3.19 17.54
CA PHE A 72 3.93 3.19 17.18
C PHE A 72 4.42 4.60 16.84
N ARG A 73 5.72 4.80 17.01
CA ARG A 73 6.45 5.98 16.57
C ARG A 73 7.69 5.56 15.81
N PHE A 74 7.82 5.99 14.57
CA PHE A 74 8.94 5.65 13.70
C PHE A 74 9.77 6.87 13.36
N ALA A 75 11.09 6.70 13.34
CA ALA A 75 11.98 7.69 12.78
C ALA A 75 11.88 7.67 11.24
N THR A 76 11.56 8.82 10.65
CA THR A 76 11.74 9.08 9.21
C THR A 76 12.89 10.10 9.03
N PRO A 77 13.43 10.30 7.81
CA PRO A 77 14.53 11.23 7.58
C PRO A 77 14.30 12.64 8.17
N ASP A 78 13.10 13.20 8.03
CA ASP A 78 12.85 14.61 8.38
C ASP A 78 12.18 14.80 9.74
N ARG A 79 11.24 13.93 10.12
CA ARG A 79 10.59 13.94 11.44
C ARG A 79 10.03 12.57 11.81
N PRO A 80 9.86 12.27 13.10
CA PRO A 80 9.18 11.04 13.48
C PRO A 80 7.71 11.06 13.04
N ALA A 81 7.19 9.91 12.64
CA ALA A 81 5.77 9.68 12.42
C ALA A 81 5.18 8.90 13.60
N SER A 82 4.03 9.31 14.10
CA SER A 82 3.22 8.55 15.05
C SER A 82 2.05 7.93 14.31
N VAL A 83 1.84 6.63 14.49
CA VAL A 83 0.76 5.89 13.82
C VAL A 83 0.12 4.89 14.76
N VAL A 84 -1.13 4.56 14.47
CA VAL A 84 -1.84 3.43 15.05
C VAL A 84 -2.21 2.43 13.95
N LEU A 85 -2.26 1.16 14.32
CA LEU A 85 -2.79 0.10 13.48
C LEU A 85 -3.57 -0.91 14.31
N ARG A 86 -4.45 -1.67 13.66
CA ARG A 86 -5.10 -2.82 14.27
C ARG A 86 -4.06 -3.89 14.56
N ARG A 87 -4.32 -4.73 15.56
CA ARG A 87 -3.58 -5.96 15.81
C ARG A 87 -4.00 -7.02 14.79
N GLY A 88 -3.81 -6.69 13.51
CA GLY A 88 -4.10 -7.51 12.36
C GLY A 88 -2.83 -7.89 11.61
N GLN A 89 -2.85 -9.05 10.96
CA GLN A 89 -1.70 -9.53 10.18
C GLN A 89 -1.39 -8.63 8.97
N SER A 90 -2.42 -8.04 8.34
CA SER A 90 -2.30 -7.11 7.22
C SER A 90 -1.65 -5.80 7.65
N ASP A 91 -2.20 -5.09 8.65
CA ASP A 91 -1.61 -3.81 9.07
C ASP A 91 -0.13 -3.95 9.49
N LEU A 92 0.27 -5.09 10.07
CA LEU A 92 1.68 -5.39 10.38
C LEU A 92 2.56 -5.56 9.12
N LEU A 93 2.01 -6.10 8.03
CA LEU A 93 2.69 -6.20 6.74
C LEU A 93 2.87 -4.81 6.11
N ILE A 94 1.82 -4.00 6.07
CA ILE A 94 1.88 -2.62 5.56
C ILE A 94 2.87 -1.79 6.38
N LEU A 95 2.81 -1.89 7.71
CA LEU A 95 3.75 -1.20 8.60
C LEU A 95 5.20 -1.57 8.26
N TRP A 96 5.46 -2.85 7.99
CA TRP A 96 6.77 -3.31 7.56
C TRP A 96 7.18 -2.70 6.21
N GLN A 97 6.31 -2.69 5.20
CA GLN A 97 6.59 -2.09 3.89
C GLN A 97 6.85 -0.58 3.99
N VAL A 98 5.95 0.13 4.66
CA VAL A 98 5.95 1.59 4.70
C VAL A 98 7.01 2.15 5.64
N PHE A 99 7.14 1.63 6.86
CA PHE A 99 8.03 2.23 7.87
C PHE A 99 9.36 1.52 8.04
N LEU A 100 9.40 0.18 7.89
CA LEU A 100 10.66 -0.56 8.02
C LEU A 100 11.41 -0.63 6.69
N ARG A 101 10.71 -0.87 5.57
CA ARG A 101 11.33 -0.91 4.25
C ARG A 101 11.34 0.44 3.54
N ARG A 102 10.47 1.37 3.95
CA ARG A 102 10.44 2.76 3.46
C ARG A 102 10.27 2.86 1.94
N PHE A 103 9.34 2.07 1.39
CA PHE A 103 9.07 2.05 -0.06
C PHE A 103 8.67 3.41 -0.65
N TYR A 104 8.15 4.31 0.18
CA TYR A 104 7.80 5.68 -0.22
C TYR A 104 8.90 6.71 0.06
N GLU A 105 10.13 6.30 0.40
CA GLU A 105 11.31 7.20 0.40
C GLU A 105 11.86 7.30 -1.02
N LEU A 106 11.11 7.97 -1.91
CA LEU A 106 11.25 7.95 -3.37
C LEU A 106 12.68 8.26 -3.87
N ASP A 107 13.36 9.22 -3.26
CA ASP A 107 14.72 9.63 -3.61
C ASP A 107 15.79 8.59 -3.19
N ALA A 108 15.50 7.78 -2.16
CA ALA A 108 16.33 6.66 -1.76
C ALA A 108 16.04 5.39 -2.57
N VAL A 109 14.79 5.21 -3.01
CA VAL A 109 14.34 4.01 -3.74
C VAL A 109 14.56 4.13 -5.24
N TYR A 110 14.42 5.33 -5.83
CA TYR A 110 14.48 5.56 -7.27
C TYR A 110 15.60 6.51 -7.68
N ALA A 111 16.10 6.34 -8.90
CA ALA A 111 17.15 7.17 -9.47
C ALA A 111 16.59 8.51 -9.96
N LEU A 112 16.25 9.39 -9.03
CA LEU A 112 15.87 10.77 -9.31
C LEU A 112 17.10 11.63 -9.62
N ASP A 113 16.96 12.56 -10.57
CA ASP A 113 18.00 13.51 -10.94
C ASP A 113 18.30 14.52 -9.81
N GLU A 114 17.26 14.91 -9.07
CA GLU A 114 17.32 15.87 -7.97
C GLU A 114 16.75 15.23 -6.68
N PRO A 115 17.31 15.54 -5.50
CA PRO A 115 16.75 15.11 -4.22
C PRO A 115 15.33 15.64 -4.03
N LEU A 116 14.41 14.76 -3.62
CA LEU A 116 13.04 15.16 -3.29
C LEU A 116 12.92 15.35 -1.78
N THR A 117 12.79 16.60 -1.33
CA THR A 117 12.70 16.92 0.11
C THR A 117 11.30 17.33 0.52
N THR A 118 10.55 17.97 -0.36
CA THR A 118 9.19 18.45 -0.10
C THR A 118 8.26 18.16 -1.26
N LEU A 119 6.98 18.01 -0.96
CA LEU A 119 5.89 17.96 -1.93
C LEU A 119 4.89 19.06 -1.56
N ASP A 120 4.18 19.66 -2.51
CA ASP A 120 3.11 20.61 -2.18
C ASP A 120 1.77 19.88 -2.03
N THR A 121 1.32 19.20 -3.09
CA THR A 121 0.05 18.46 -3.11
C THR A 121 0.27 16.97 -3.35
N VAL A 122 -0.22 16.14 -2.41
CA VAL A 122 -0.21 14.68 -2.47
C VAL A 122 -1.64 14.17 -2.58
N VAL A 123 -1.87 13.21 -3.49
CA VAL A 123 -3.13 12.49 -3.60
C VAL A 123 -2.85 10.99 -3.43
N ASP A 124 -3.51 10.34 -2.47
CA ASP A 124 -3.37 8.92 -2.14
C ASP A 124 -4.66 8.17 -2.49
N LEU A 125 -4.60 7.36 -3.55
CA LEU A 125 -5.70 6.49 -3.95
C LEU A 125 -5.50 5.09 -3.34
N GLY A 126 -6.47 4.65 -2.55
CA GLY A 126 -6.39 3.43 -1.74
C GLY A 126 -5.61 3.66 -0.43
N GLY A 127 -6.06 4.63 0.36
CA GLY A 127 -5.40 5.08 1.57
C GLY A 127 -5.32 4.02 2.68
N ASN A 128 -6.14 2.97 2.62
CA ASN A 128 -6.21 1.89 3.60
C ASN A 128 -6.31 2.46 5.04
N THR A 129 -5.40 2.11 5.94
CA THR A 129 -5.36 2.63 7.31
C THR A 129 -4.60 3.95 7.43
N GLY A 130 -4.19 4.56 6.32
CA GLY A 130 -3.49 5.84 6.29
C GLY A 130 -1.99 5.78 6.59
N LEU A 131 -1.38 4.59 6.63
CA LEU A 131 0.05 4.44 6.94
C LEU A 131 0.95 5.09 5.87
N ALA A 132 0.61 4.92 4.58
CA ALA A 132 1.33 5.56 3.47
C ALA A 132 1.23 7.09 3.55
N ALA A 133 0.01 7.63 3.68
CA ALA A 133 -0.24 9.05 3.91
C ALA A 133 0.51 9.61 5.13
N ALA A 134 0.57 8.87 6.25
CA ALA A 134 1.33 9.25 7.44
C ALA A 134 2.84 9.32 7.16
N TYR A 135 3.37 8.35 6.44
CA TYR A 135 4.78 8.34 6.04
C TYR A 135 5.11 9.51 5.11
N LEU A 136 4.32 9.74 4.07
CA LEU A 136 4.48 10.86 3.13
C LEU A 136 4.36 12.20 3.85
N THR A 137 3.44 12.32 4.81
CA THR A 137 3.28 13.49 5.67
C THR A 137 4.51 13.76 6.53
N ALA A 138 5.11 12.70 7.10
CA ALA A 138 6.31 12.80 7.92
C ALA A 138 7.57 13.11 7.09
N ARG A 139 7.73 12.47 5.92
CA ARG A 139 8.89 12.60 5.05
C ARG A 139 8.85 13.89 4.21
N TYR A 140 7.76 14.18 3.51
CA TYR A 140 7.73 15.22 2.47
C TYR A 140 6.96 16.49 2.85
N ARG A 141 6.30 16.52 4.01
CA ARG A 141 5.57 17.70 4.54
C ARG A 141 4.66 18.38 3.48
N PRO A 142 3.75 17.64 2.84
CA PRO A 142 2.81 18.22 1.90
C PRO A 142 1.98 19.33 2.54
N ARG A 143 1.77 20.42 1.78
CA ARG A 143 0.83 21.49 2.14
C ARG A 143 -0.60 20.97 2.09
N ARG A 144 -0.90 20.08 1.15
CA ARG A 144 -2.21 19.47 0.96
C ARG A 144 -2.06 17.96 0.75
N LEU A 145 -2.81 17.17 1.50
CA LEU A 145 -2.92 15.73 1.30
C LEU A 145 -4.39 15.36 1.18
N LEU A 146 -4.74 14.72 0.07
CA LEU A 146 -6.03 14.07 -0.14
C LEU A 146 -5.83 12.56 -0.15
N THR A 147 -6.64 11.82 0.59
CA THR A 147 -6.60 10.36 0.62
C THR A 147 -8.00 9.78 0.46
N VAL A 148 -8.09 8.67 -0.27
CA VAL A 148 -9.36 8.02 -0.62
C VAL A 148 -9.36 6.59 -0.13
N GLU A 149 -10.35 6.19 0.67
CA GLU A 149 -10.50 4.82 1.16
C GLU A 149 -12.00 4.46 1.26
N PRO A 150 -12.47 3.41 0.57
CA PRO A 150 -13.89 3.04 0.61
C PRO A 150 -14.31 2.25 1.85
N ILE A 151 -13.39 1.53 2.51
CA ILE A 151 -13.76 0.57 3.57
C ILE A 151 -13.85 1.26 4.93
N ALA A 152 -15.05 1.25 5.52
CA ALA A 152 -15.38 1.93 6.78
C ALA A 152 -14.43 1.59 7.95
N GLU A 153 -14.02 0.33 8.09
CA GLU A 153 -13.10 -0.10 9.15
C GLU A 153 -11.69 0.46 8.94
N SER A 154 -11.20 0.45 7.70
CA SER A 154 -9.91 1.05 7.35
C SER A 154 -9.96 2.58 7.51
N LEU A 155 -11.05 3.22 7.08
CA LEU A 155 -11.34 4.64 7.28
C LEU A 155 -11.31 5.04 8.77
N ALA A 156 -11.84 4.19 9.66
CA ALA A 156 -11.83 4.47 11.09
C ALA A 156 -10.40 4.60 11.64
N VAL A 157 -9.48 3.73 11.20
CA VAL A 157 -8.06 3.79 11.57
C VAL A 157 -7.34 4.92 10.84
N LEU A 158 -7.65 5.14 9.55
CA LEU A 158 -7.10 6.22 8.75
C LEU A 158 -7.36 7.58 9.39
N ARG A 159 -8.58 7.84 9.86
CA ARG A 159 -8.91 9.09 10.56
C ARG A 159 -8.08 9.30 11.82
N ARG A 160 -7.80 8.24 12.59
CA ARG A 160 -6.88 8.31 13.74
C ARG A 160 -5.45 8.64 13.31
N ASN A 161 -4.98 8.06 12.21
CA ASN A 161 -3.66 8.37 11.68
C ASN A 161 -3.57 9.79 11.11
N ALA A 162 -4.67 10.30 10.52
CA ALA A 162 -4.77 11.70 10.09
C ALA A 162 -4.62 12.65 11.29
N GLU A 163 -5.36 12.41 12.39
CA GLU A 163 -5.25 13.16 13.66
C GLU A 163 -3.80 13.17 14.19
N LEU A 164 -3.10 12.03 14.17
CA LEU A 164 -1.73 11.89 14.65
C LEU A 164 -0.67 12.52 13.74
N SER A 165 -0.99 12.76 12.48
CA SER A 165 -0.04 13.26 11.48
C SER A 165 0.34 14.74 11.69
N GLY A 166 -0.55 15.50 12.35
CA GLY A 166 -0.47 16.95 12.50
C GLY A 166 -0.77 17.75 11.22
N LEU A 167 -1.31 17.10 10.18
CA LEU A 167 -1.79 17.74 8.95
C LEU A 167 -3.29 17.44 8.80
N ASP A 168 -4.07 18.44 8.39
CA ASP A 168 -5.50 18.28 8.11
C ASP A 168 -5.68 17.59 6.74
N TRP A 169 -5.78 16.26 6.74
CA TRP A 169 -5.97 15.48 5.53
C TRP A 169 -7.40 15.60 5.03
N ILE A 170 -7.55 15.75 3.71
CA ILE A 170 -8.84 15.57 3.05
C ILE A 170 -9.08 14.07 2.91
N VAL A 171 -10.11 13.53 3.58
CA VAL A 171 -10.41 12.10 3.58
C VAL A 171 -11.75 11.84 2.89
N GLU A 172 -11.72 11.08 1.80
CA GLU A 172 -12.90 10.77 0.99
C GLU A 172 -13.29 9.28 1.13
N PRO A 173 -14.51 8.98 1.63
CA PRO A 173 -14.95 7.61 1.90
C PRO A 173 -15.57 6.95 0.66
N LEU A 174 -14.81 6.86 -0.42
CA LEU A 174 -15.27 6.36 -1.72
C LEU A 174 -14.16 5.56 -2.41
N ALA A 175 -14.48 4.90 -3.52
CA ALA A 175 -13.50 4.22 -4.38
C ALA A 175 -13.11 5.10 -5.58
N VAL A 176 -11.97 4.81 -6.20
CA VAL A 176 -11.57 5.44 -7.47
C VAL A 176 -11.48 4.40 -8.58
N ASP A 177 -12.10 4.71 -9.72
CA ASP A 177 -12.13 3.84 -10.89
C ASP A 177 -12.17 4.66 -12.20
N GLY A 178 -12.18 3.98 -13.34
CA GLY A 178 -12.28 4.59 -14.67
C GLY A 178 -13.62 5.27 -14.97
N ARG A 179 -14.65 5.02 -14.16
CA ARG A 179 -16.01 5.58 -14.31
C ARG A 179 -16.67 5.83 -12.96
N GLU A 180 -17.64 6.73 -12.94
CA GLU A 180 -18.49 6.97 -11.77
C GLU A 180 -19.56 5.87 -11.64
N GLY A 181 -19.98 5.58 -10.41
CA GLY A 181 -21.05 4.63 -10.13
C GLY A 181 -20.88 3.94 -8.79
N GLU A 182 -21.37 2.71 -8.70
CA GLU A 182 -21.19 1.85 -7.54
C GLU A 182 -20.29 0.66 -7.89
N LEU A 183 -19.42 0.28 -6.96
CA LEU A 183 -18.55 -0.88 -7.09
C LEU A 183 -18.80 -1.85 -5.93
N GLU A 184 -18.93 -3.13 -6.25
CA GLU A 184 -18.98 -4.20 -5.26
C GLU A 184 -17.56 -4.66 -4.93
N PHE A 185 -17.13 -4.43 -3.69
CA PHE A 185 -15.85 -4.88 -3.16
C PHE A 185 -15.99 -6.23 -2.49
N ALA A 186 -15.16 -7.19 -2.90
CA ALA A 186 -14.88 -8.38 -2.12
C ALA A 186 -13.90 -8.03 -1.00
N VAL A 187 -14.40 -8.01 0.24
CA VAL A 187 -13.62 -7.66 1.44
C VAL A 187 -13.04 -8.93 2.05
N SER A 188 -11.73 -8.98 2.22
CA SER A 188 -11.08 -10.00 3.05
C SER A 188 -10.82 -9.44 4.45
N GLY A 189 -11.02 -10.25 5.48
CA GLY A 189 -10.52 -9.99 6.85
C GLY A 189 -9.00 -10.13 6.96
N PHE A 190 -8.33 -10.55 5.89
CA PHE A 190 -6.97 -10.09 5.62
C PHE A 190 -7.05 -8.72 4.93
N TRP A 191 -7.21 -7.69 5.77
CA TRP A 191 -7.63 -6.32 5.45
C TRP A 191 -6.79 -5.51 4.45
N ASP A 192 -5.74 -6.10 3.89
CA ASP A 192 -4.91 -5.47 2.85
C ASP A 192 -5.50 -5.59 1.46
N THR A 193 -6.54 -6.41 1.31
CA THR A 193 -6.92 -6.90 -0.02
C THR A 193 -8.42 -6.78 -0.19
N CYS A 194 -8.88 -5.58 -0.51
CA CYS A 194 -10.22 -5.35 -1.01
C CYS A 194 -10.13 -5.08 -2.51
N THR A 195 -10.93 -5.78 -3.31
CA THR A 195 -10.91 -5.59 -4.76
C THR A 195 -12.34 -5.45 -5.26
N ALA A 196 -12.55 -4.51 -6.18
CA ALA A 196 -13.80 -4.36 -6.93
C ALA A 196 -13.82 -5.19 -8.21
N VAL A 197 -12.73 -5.89 -8.54
CA VAL A 197 -12.58 -6.61 -9.81
C VAL A 197 -13.02 -8.08 -9.65
N PRO A 198 -14.10 -8.53 -10.34
CA PRO A 198 -14.64 -9.88 -10.15
C PRO A 198 -13.63 -11.00 -10.45
N ALA A 199 -12.79 -10.84 -11.48
CA ALA A 199 -11.75 -11.81 -11.83
C ALA A 199 -10.71 -11.98 -10.70
N VAL A 200 -10.43 -10.91 -9.94
CA VAL A 200 -9.54 -10.96 -8.78
C VAL A 200 -10.17 -11.74 -7.64
N ARG A 201 -11.46 -11.50 -7.37
CA ARG A 201 -12.22 -12.26 -6.38
C ARG A 201 -12.21 -13.77 -6.70
N GLU A 202 -12.46 -14.14 -7.95
CA GLU A 202 -12.46 -15.53 -8.39
C GLU A 202 -11.06 -16.18 -8.26
N LEU A 203 -10.03 -15.49 -8.75
CA LEU A 203 -8.65 -15.96 -8.64
C LEU A 203 -8.21 -16.15 -7.19
N ARG A 204 -8.62 -15.26 -6.27
CA ARG A 204 -8.37 -15.43 -4.83
C ARG A 204 -9.06 -16.69 -4.30
N GLY A 205 -10.34 -16.89 -4.60
CA GLY A 205 -11.11 -18.06 -4.15
C GLY A 205 -10.50 -19.41 -4.55
N SER A 206 -9.82 -19.48 -5.70
CA SER A 206 -9.16 -20.72 -6.17
C SER A 206 -7.86 -21.10 -5.45
N ARG A 207 -7.35 -20.27 -4.51
CA ARG A 207 -6.07 -20.48 -3.80
C ARG A 207 -6.26 -20.76 -2.30
N PRO A 208 -6.67 -21.98 -1.89
CA PRO A 208 -7.18 -22.26 -0.54
C PRO A 208 -6.16 -22.10 0.61
N HIS A 209 -4.87 -21.97 0.31
CA HIS A 209 -3.81 -21.84 1.32
C HIS A 209 -3.44 -20.39 1.65
N ARG A 210 -4.14 -19.39 1.10
CA ARG A 210 -3.90 -17.97 1.40
C ARG A 210 -4.71 -17.49 2.60
N LEU A 211 -4.12 -16.61 3.40
CA LEU A 211 -4.78 -16.01 4.57
C LEU A 211 -6.04 -15.25 4.20
N GLU A 212 -6.04 -14.60 3.03
CA GLU A 212 -7.19 -13.84 2.53
C GLU A 212 -8.47 -14.67 2.36
N ASN A 213 -8.36 -15.99 2.17
CA ASN A 213 -9.51 -16.89 2.03
C ASN A 213 -10.01 -17.46 3.36
N VAL A 214 -9.18 -17.44 4.40
CA VAL A 214 -9.53 -17.96 5.73
C VAL A 214 -10.33 -16.94 6.55
N LEU A 215 -10.19 -15.65 6.23
CA LEU A 215 -10.80 -14.54 6.96
C LEU A 215 -11.82 -13.75 6.13
N ALA A 216 -12.44 -14.31 5.09
CA ALA A 216 -13.34 -13.57 4.19
C ALA A 216 -14.49 -12.85 4.93
N ARG A 217 -14.80 -11.62 4.52
CA ARG A 217 -15.92 -10.81 5.04
C ARG A 217 -16.99 -10.63 3.95
N PRO A 218 -18.23 -10.21 4.32
CA PRO A 218 -19.26 -9.92 3.33
C PRO A 218 -18.80 -8.87 2.32
N SER A 219 -19.19 -9.03 1.06
CA SER A 219 -18.96 -8.02 0.02
C SER A 219 -19.69 -6.72 0.33
N ARG A 220 -19.19 -5.60 -0.17
CA ARG A 220 -19.75 -4.27 0.10
C ARG A 220 -19.83 -3.43 -1.16
N THR A 221 -20.96 -2.77 -1.34
CA THR A 221 -21.13 -1.77 -2.39
C THR A 221 -20.74 -0.41 -1.87
N VAL A 222 -19.91 0.32 -2.62
CA VAL A 222 -19.44 1.66 -2.29
C VAL A 222 -19.51 2.58 -3.52
N PRO A 223 -19.71 3.89 -3.33
CA PRO A 223 -19.63 4.84 -4.43
C PRO A 223 -18.20 4.91 -4.98
N ALA A 224 -18.08 5.05 -6.29
CA ALA A 224 -16.83 5.21 -7.00
C ALA A 224 -16.87 6.47 -7.88
N VAL A 225 -15.72 7.15 -7.97
CA VAL A 225 -15.55 8.34 -8.81
C VAL A 225 -14.29 8.24 -9.67
N THR A 226 -14.19 9.09 -10.68
CA THR A 226 -12.97 9.21 -11.48
C THR A 226 -11.95 10.11 -10.78
N VAL A 227 -10.66 9.94 -11.12
CA VAL A 227 -9.59 10.84 -10.64
C VAL A 227 -9.91 12.30 -11.01
N GLU A 228 -10.40 12.55 -12.22
CA GLU A 228 -10.77 13.89 -12.69
C GLU A 228 -11.85 14.53 -11.80
N ARG A 229 -12.94 13.80 -11.54
CA ARG A 229 -14.04 14.28 -10.69
C ARG A 229 -13.55 14.59 -9.27
N LEU A 230 -12.65 13.76 -8.73
CA LEU A 230 -12.06 13.95 -7.42
C LEU A 230 -11.18 15.21 -7.37
N LEU A 231 -10.31 15.43 -8.36
CA LEU A 231 -9.47 16.62 -8.41
C LEU A 231 -10.30 17.90 -8.56
N ASP A 232 -11.33 17.88 -9.43
CA ASP A 232 -12.23 19.01 -9.63
C ASP A 232 -13.02 19.35 -8.36
N LYS A 233 -13.53 18.34 -7.65
CA LYS A 233 -14.29 18.51 -6.38
C LYS A 233 -13.49 19.32 -5.35
N HIS A 234 -12.18 19.14 -5.29
CA HIS A 234 -11.31 19.78 -4.30
C HIS A 234 -10.49 20.95 -4.86
N GLY A 235 -10.77 21.38 -6.11
CA GLY A 235 -10.03 22.45 -6.76
C GLY A 235 -8.53 22.18 -6.81
N ILE A 236 -8.14 20.97 -7.22
CA ILE A 236 -6.74 20.56 -7.34
C ILE A 236 -6.32 20.64 -8.81
N ASP A 237 -5.61 21.70 -9.15
CA ASP A 237 -5.09 21.93 -10.50
C ASP A 237 -3.72 21.30 -10.73
N ARG A 238 -3.00 20.97 -9.65
CA ARG A 238 -1.67 20.35 -9.69
C ARG A 238 -1.48 19.35 -8.55
N VAL A 239 -0.94 18.19 -8.90
CA VAL A 239 -0.57 17.11 -7.97
C VAL A 239 0.91 16.82 -8.14
N ASP A 240 1.70 17.03 -7.09
CA ASP A 240 3.14 16.77 -7.12
C ASP A 240 3.45 15.26 -7.04
N LEU A 241 2.62 14.51 -6.31
CA LEU A 241 2.68 13.06 -6.20
C LEU A 241 1.27 12.45 -6.09
N LEU A 242 0.94 11.58 -7.04
CA LEU A 242 -0.23 10.71 -7.00
C LEU A 242 0.23 9.30 -6.62
N LYS A 243 -0.17 8.81 -5.45
CA LYS A 243 0.01 7.41 -5.07
C LYS A 243 -1.22 6.60 -5.48
N ILE A 244 -1.02 5.45 -6.09
CA ILE A 244 -2.08 4.56 -6.55
C ILE A 244 -1.81 3.14 -6.06
N ASP A 245 -2.74 2.61 -5.28
CA ASP A 245 -2.76 1.21 -4.86
C ASP A 245 -4.24 0.84 -4.65
N VAL A 246 -4.90 0.41 -5.72
CA VAL A 246 -6.37 0.26 -5.78
C VAL A 246 -6.80 -1.17 -6.16
N GLU A 247 -5.88 -2.12 -6.04
CA GLU A 247 -6.16 -3.56 -6.07
C GLU A 247 -6.97 -4.04 -7.30
N GLY A 248 -6.61 -3.54 -8.49
CA GLY A 248 -7.18 -3.96 -9.78
C GLY A 248 -7.92 -2.85 -10.54
N SER A 249 -8.37 -1.79 -9.86
CA SER A 249 -9.02 -0.64 -10.53
C SER A 249 -8.06 0.17 -11.41
N GLU A 250 -6.76 -0.13 -11.41
CA GLU A 250 -5.80 0.52 -12.30
C GLU A 250 -6.16 0.28 -13.77
N ALA A 251 -6.74 -0.88 -14.13
CA ALA A 251 -7.19 -1.16 -15.48
C ALA A 251 -8.24 -0.16 -15.98
N GLY A 252 -9.19 0.21 -15.13
CA GLY A 252 -10.21 1.21 -15.45
C GLY A 252 -9.63 2.62 -15.50
N ILE A 253 -8.82 2.98 -14.50
CA ILE A 253 -8.19 4.32 -14.38
C ILE A 253 -7.31 4.62 -15.59
N PHE A 254 -6.58 3.62 -16.11
CA PHE A 254 -5.62 3.75 -17.21
C PHE A 254 -6.10 3.09 -18.51
N ALA A 255 -7.40 2.85 -18.67
CA ALA A 255 -7.97 2.33 -19.92
C ALA A 255 -7.64 3.24 -21.11
N GLU A 256 -7.61 4.56 -20.89
CA GLU A 256 -7.20 5.57 -21.87
C GLU A 256 -6.52 6.76 -21.18
N ALA A 257 -5.82 7.57 -21.97
CA ALA A 257 -5.22 8.81 -21.45
C ALA A 257 -6.32 9.85 -21.18
N ARG A 258 -6.28 10.48 -20.01
CA ARG A 258 -7.32 11.40 -19.53
C ARG A 258 -6.73 12.79 -19.19
N PRO A 259 -7.52 13.88 -19.22
CA PRO A 259 -6.99 15.22 -19.01
C PRO A 259 -6.39 15.44 -17.61
N TRP A 260 -6.95 14.80 -16.56
CA TRP A 260 -6.36 14.84 -15.21
C TRP A 260 -4.87 14.45 -15.17
N MET A 261 -4.40 13.60 -16.09
CA MET A 261 -3.00 13.17 -16.15
C MET A 261 -2.04 14.33 -16.44
N ALA A 262 -2.53 15.42 -17.05
CA ALA A 262 -1.77 16.66 -17.25
C ALA A 262 -1.53 17.46 -15.97
N ARG A 263 -2.34 17.22 -14.93
CA ARG A 263 -2.23 17.88 -13.63
C ARG A 263 -1.23 17.19 -12.70
N VAL A 264 -0.73 16.01 -13.07
CA VAL A 264 0.09 15.16 -12.19
C VAL A 264 1.55 15.16 -12.62
N ALA A 265 2.45 15.52 -11.71
CA ALA A 265 3.88 15.52 -11.95
C ALA A 265 4.51 14.12 -11.79
N ARG A 266 4.07 13.37 -10.78
CA ARG A 266 4.64 12.06 -10.44
C ARG A 266 3.55 11.08 -10.04
N ILE A 267 3.71 9.82 -10.43
CA ILE A 267 2.84 8.71 -10.03
C ILE A 267 3.72 7.64 -9.37
N VAL A 268 3.42 7.28 -8.12
CA VAL A 268 3.96 6.07 -7.50
C VAL A 268 2.84 5.05 -7.40
N MET A 269 3.01 3.88 -8.02
CA MET A 269 1.90 2.94 -8.19
C MET A 269 2.31 1.50 -7.98
N GLU A 270 1.48 0.74 -7.28
CA GLU A 270 1.54 -0.71 -7.26
C GLU A 270 0.76 -1.26 -8.46
N ILE A 271 1.44 -1.90 -9.40
CA ILE A 271 0.78 -2.50 -10.58
C ILE A 271 0.44 -3.95 -10.29
N HIS A 272 -0.86 -4.24 -10.29
CA HIS A 272 -1.39 -5.56 -9.98
C HIS A 272 -1.39 -6.50 -11.20
N ASP A 273 -0.23 -6.77 -11.80
CA ASP A 273 -0.07 -7.60 -13.02
C ASP A 273 -0.72 -9.02 -12.92
N LYS A 274 -0.89 -9.52 -11.70
CA LYS A 274 -1.63 -10.77 -11.40
C LYS A 274 -3.14 -10.70 -11.69
N TYR A 275 -3.68 -9.50 -11.85
CA TYR A 275 -5.12 -9.19 -11.91
C TYR A 275 -5.52 -8.45 -13.19
N ILE A 276 -4.58 -7.68 -13.76
CA ILE A 276 -4.84 -6.79 -14.89
C ILE A 276 -3.72 -6.90 -15.93
N ASP A 277 -3.97 -6.39 -17.13
CA ASP A 277 -2.92 -6.16 -18.13
C ASP A 277 -2.10 -4.90 -17.77
N GLY A 278 -1.02 -5.06 -17.03
CA GLY A 278 -0.15 -3.94 -16.71
C GLY A 278 0.67 -3.42 -17.89
N ILE A 279 0.80 -4.16 -19.01
CA ILE A 279 1.41 -3.64 -20.24
C ILE A 279 0.51 -2.53 -20.80
N ALA A 280 -0.80 -2.73 -20.79
CA ALA A 280 -1.76 -1.70 -21.18
C ALA A 280 -1.65 -0.45 -20.30
N VAL A 281 -1.59 -0.62 -18.97
CA VAL A 281 -1.41 0.50 -18.00
C VAL A 281 -0.14 1.30 -18.29
N ARG A 282 1.00 0.62 -18.43
CA ARG A 282 2.31 1.23 -18.75
C ARG A 282 2.27 1.97 -20.09
N SER A 283 1.58 1.39 -21.08
CA SER A 283 1.42 1.99 -22.40
C SER A 283 0.59 3.27 -22.36
N THR A 284 -0.49 3.30 -21.56
CA THR A 284 -1.28 4.52 -21.35
C THR A 284 -0.47 5.61 -20.65
N LEU A 285 0.30 5.25 -19.61
CA LEU A 285 1.20 6.19 -18.94
C LEU A 285 2.22 6.81 -19.91
N ALA A 286 2.86 5.98 -20.74
CA ALA A 286 3.80 6.44 -21.75
C ALA A 286 3.15 7.40 -22.75
N ARG A 287 1.96 7.08 -23.28
CA ARG A 287 1.20 7.97 -24.18
C ARG A 287 0.82 9.29 -23.51
N ALA A 288 0.59 9.29 -22.20
CA ALA A 288 0.29 10.49 -21.43
C ALA A 288 1.53 11.33 -21.04
N GLY A 289 2.74 10.92 -21.48
CA GLY A 289 4.00 11.66 -21.27
C GLY A 289 4.75 11.27 -19.99
N PHE A 290 4.35 10.20 -19.31
CA PHE A 290 5.06 9.67 -18.15
C PHE A 290 6.18 8.71 -18.58
N HIS A 291 7.32 8.80 -17.91
CA HIS A 291 8.41 7.85 -18.04
C HIS A 291 8.69 7.17 -16.70
N ARG A 292 8.97 5.88 -16.75
CA ARG A 292 9.33 5.08 -15.57
C ARG A 292 10.72 5.47 -15.10
N VAL A 293 10.86 5.74 -13.81
CA VAL A 293 12.14 5.96 -13.15
C VAL A 293 12.67 4.60 -12.68
N PRO A 294 13.91 4.22 -13.02
CA PRO A 294 14.47 2.95 -12.58
C PRO A 294 14.70 2.98 -11.06
N PRO A 295 14.43 1.87 -10.35
CA PRO A 295 14.75 1.76 -8.94
C PRO A 295 16.28 1.64 -8.74
N ARG A 296 16.81 2.19 -7.65
CA ARG A 296 18.22 2.07 -7.23
C ARG A 296 18.55 0.68 -6.70
N VAL A 297 17.55 -0.03 -6.21
CA VAL A 297 17.65 -1.40 -5.71
C VAL A 297 16.61 -2.26 -6.40
N PRO A 298 16.92 -3.53 -6.75
CA PRO A 298 15.93 -4.43 -7.33
C PRO A 298 14.74 -4.62 -6.39
N ASP A 299 13.55 -4.77 -6.96
CA ASP A 299 12.35 -5.10 -6.19
C ASP A 299 12.55 -6.44 -5.45
N PRO A 300 12.02 -6.59 -4.23
CA PRO A 300 12.03 -7.87 -3.54
C PRO A 300 11.24 -8.91 -4.34
N VAL A 301 11.84 -10.08 -4.56
CA VAL A 301 11.18 -11.20 -5.26
C VAL A 301 9.84 -11.53 -4.59
N GLY A 302 8.77 -11.61 -5.39
CA GLY A 302 7.43 -12.02 -4.95
C GLY A 302 6.50 -10.91 -4.48
N PHE A 303 6.89 -9.64 -4.59
CA PHE A 303 6.01 -8.49 -4.37
C PHE A 303 5.52 -7.92 -5.71
N ASN A 304 4.34 -7.29 -5.69
CA ASN A 304 3.88 -6.51 -6.85
C ASN A 304 4.88 -5.35 -7.04
N PRO A 305 5.27 -5.03 -8.28
CA PRO A 305 6.20 -3.94 -8.53
C PRO A 305 5.53 -2.63 -8.13
N VAL A 306 6.14 -1.92 -7.18
CA VAL A 306 5.86 -0.51 -6.94
C VAL A 306 6.76 0.27 -7.90
N GLU A 307 6.16 1.18 -8.65
CA GLU A 307 6.86 1.87 -9.72
C GLU A 307 6.64 3.37 -9.64
N LEU A 308 7.71 4.11 -9.90
CA LEU A 308 7.68 5.55 -9.98
C LEU A 308 7.69 6.00 -11.44
N TYR A 309 6.78 6.90 -11.77
CA TYR A 309 6.65 7.56 -13.05
C TYR A 309 6.74 9.07 -12.87
N ILE A 310 7.44 9.74 -13.77
CA ILE A 310 7.55 11.20 -13.79
C ILE A 310 7.09 11.71 -15.14
N ARG A 311 6.37 12.82 -15.16
CA ARG A 311 6.02 13.53 -16.37
C ARG A 311 7.17 14.46 -16.75
N ARG A 312 7.67 14.39 -18.00
CA ARG A 312 8.60 15.42 -18.48
C ARG A 312 7.82 16.73 -18.66
N ALA A 313 8.42 17.83 -18.21
CA ALA A 313 7.90 19.17 -18.46
C ALA A 313 7.87 19.46 -19.96
#